data_AF-A0A221VYL8-F1
#
_entry.id   AF-A0A221VYL8-F1
#
_cell.length_a   1.000
_cell.length_b   1.000
_cell.length_c   1.000
_cell.angle_alpha   90.00
_cell.angle_beta   90.00
_cell.angle_gamma   90.00
#
_symmetry.space_group_name_H-M   'P 1'
#
loop_
_entity.id
_entity.type
_entity.pdbx_description
1 polymer ?
#
loop_
_entity_poly.entity_id
_entity_poly.type
_entity_poly.pdbx_seq_one_letter_code
_entity_poly.pdbx_strand_id
1 'polypeptide(L)'
;MFRPAVDGNLRLPHPVVRTHPVRPGLTFHGLRHSHKTWMIADGIPEIAQARRLGHHLDNRIIEAYSHVAPEVEQRLLRHLEHRWHHAQADRSRESATPTAPEPDTAERHN
;
A
#
# COMPACT_ATOMS: atom_id res chain seq x y z
N MET A 1 -18.28 5.84 -4.38
CA MET A 1 -17.06 5.08 -4.01
C MET A 1 -16.27 4.80 -5.28
N PHE A 2 -15.06 5.36 -5.43
CA PHE A 2 -14.20 5.17 -6.61
C PHE A 2 -13.65 3.73 -6.67
N ARG A 3 -14.48 2.72 -6.96
CA ARG A 3 -14.04 1.31 -7.05
C ARG A 3 -13.24 0.93 -8.32
N PRO A 4 -13.48 1.49 -9.52
CA PRO A 4 -12.98 0.87 -10.75
C PRO A 4 -11.46 0.96 -10.96
N ALA A 5 -10.75 1.89 -10.30
CA ALA A 5 -9.30 2.01 -10.47
C ALA A 5 -8.49 1.00 -9.64
N VAL A 6 -9.03 0.51 -8.51
CA VAL A 6 -8.30 -0.36 -7.56
C VAL A 6 -8.64 -1.83 -7.79
N ASP A 7 -9.90 -2.11 -8.15
CA ASP A 7 -10.42 -3.46 -8.38
C ASP A 7 -10.07 -4.01 -9.79
N GLY A 8 -9.57 -3.16 -10.70
CA GLY A 8 -9.46 -3.49 -12.11
C GLY A 8 -10.82 -3.79 -12.75
N ASN A 9 -10.82 -4.47 -13.89
CA ASN A 9 -12.04 -4.80 -14.64
C ASN A 9 -12.18 -6.28 -14.99
N LEU A 10 -11.65 -7.17 -14.13
CA LEU A 10 -11.73 -8.63 -14.30
C LEU A 10 -13.17 -9.16 -14.40
N ARG A 11 -14.14 -8.42 -13.86
CA ARG A 11 -15.57 -8.75 -13.93
C ARG A 11 -16.21 -8.50 -15.29
N LEU A 12 -15.57 -7.70 -16.17
CA LEU A 12 -16.09 -7.43 -17.50
C LEU A 12 -15.67 -8.56 -18.45
N PRO A 13 -16.60 -9.20 -19.19
CA PRO A 13 -16.24 -10.29 -20.08
C PRO A 13 -15.37 -9.80 -21.25
N HIS A 14 -15.71 -8.67 -21.87
CA HIS A 14 -15.03 -8.14 -23.07
C HIS A 14 -14.71 -6.64 -22.95
N PRO A 15 -13.75 -6.21 -22.11
CA PRO A 15 -13.34 -4.82 -22.05
C PRO A 15 -12.43 -4.46 -23.24
N VAL A 16 -12.50 -3.21 -23.69
CA VAL A 16 -11.60 -2.67 -24.71
C VAL A 16 -10.13 -2.71 -24.24
N VAL A 17 -9.89 -2.47 -22.94
CA VAL A 17 -8.58 -2.60 -22.29
C VAL A 17 -8.74 -3.37 -20.99
N ARG A 18 -7.94 -4.43 -20.79
CA ARG A 18 -7.95 -5.21 -19.53
C ARG A 18 -7.08 -4.50 -18.49
N THR A 19 -7.66 -4.24 -17.31
CA THR A 19 -6.94 -3.72 -16.16
C THR A 19 -7.02 -4.71 -15.00
N HIS A 20 -5.87 -5.05 -14.44
CA HIS A 20 -5.79 -5.93 -13.27
C HIS A 20 -5.86 -5.10 -11.98
N PRO A 21 -6.47 -5.64 -10.90
CA PRO A 21 -6.39 -5.00 -9.60
C PRO A 21 -4.93 -4.92 -9.16
N VAL A 22 -4.55 -3.83 -8.52
CA VAL A 22 -3.22 -3.69 -7.89
C VAL A 22 -3.04 -4.76 -6.81
N ARG A 23 -4.08 -4.99 -6.01
CA ARG A 23 -4.21 -6.10 -5.07
C ARG A 23 -5.69 -6.45 -4.92
N PRO A 24 -6.11 -7.71 -5.12
CA PRO A 24 -7.51 -8.10 -4.91
C PRO A 24 -8.01 -7.71 -3.51
N GLY A 25 -9.18 -7.07 -3.45
CA GLY A 25 -9.80 -6.63 -2.19
C GLY A 25 -9.27 -5.30 -1.62
N LEU A 26 -8.30 -4.66 -2.26
CA LEU A 26 -7.82 -3.34 -1.83
C LEU A 26 -8.87 -2.27 -2.11
N THR A 27 -9.25 -1.52 -1.09
CA THR A 27 -10.18 -0.38 -1.21
C THR A 27 -9.48 0.93 -0.91
N PHE A 28 -10.02 2.07 -1.37
CA PHE A 28 -9.54 3.39 -0.97
C PHE A 28 -9.57 3.60 0.55
N HIS A 29 -10.59 3.09 1.23
CA HIS A 29 -10.66 3.14 2.69
C HIS A 29 -9.53 2.34 3.34
N GLY A 30 -9.28 1.12 2.83
CA GLY A 30 -8.15 0.29 3.26
C GLY A 30 -6.81 0.98 3.04
N LEU A 31 -6.61 1.59 1.86
CA LEU A 31 -5.40 2.37 1.56
C LEU A 31 -5.20 3.52 2.56
N ARG A 32 -6.28 4.27 2.83
CA ARG A 32 -6.25 5.39 3.78
C ARG A 32 -5.94 4.92 5.21
N HIS A 33 -6.48 3.76 5.61
CA HIS A 33 -6.24 3.19 6.94
C HIS A 33 -4.79 2.69 7.08
N SER A 34 -4.26 2.00 6.06
CA SER A 34 -2.86 1.58 6.01
C SER A 34 -1.92 2.79 6.06
N HIS A 35 -2.21 3.85 5.30
CA HIS A 35 -1.41 5.08 5.31
C HIS A 35 -1.34 5.72 6.70
N LYS A 36 -2.47 5.78 7.43
CA LYS A 36 -2.49 6.23 8.83
C LYS A 36 -1.59 5.35 9.71
N THR A 37 -1.71 4.03 9.58
CA THR A 37 -0.93 3.05 10.36
C THR A 37 0.58 3.22 10.13
N TRP A 38 1.00 3.43 8.88
CA TRP A 38 2.41 3.66 8.55
C TRP A 38 2.93 4.96 9.13
N MET A 39 2.16 6.05 9.04
CA MET A 39 2.57 7.31 9.67
C MET A 39 2.72 7.20 11.18
N ILE A 40 1.88 6.41 11.86
CA ILE A 40 2.03 6.12 13.29
C ILE A 40 3.33 5.34 13.54
N ALA A 41 3.56 4.26 12.78
CA ALA A 41 4.76 3.43 12.90
C ALA A 41 6.06 4.21 12.63
N ASP A 42 6.02 5.16 11.69
CA ASP A 42 7.16 6.00 11.29
C ASP A 42 7.30 7.26 12.16
N GLY A 43 6.53 7.38 13.25
CA GLY A 43 6.63 8.48 14.21
C GLY A 43 6.33 9.86 13.61
N ILE A 44 5.41 9.93 12.64
CA ILE A 44 4.99 11.21 12.05
C ILE A 44 4.08 11.93 13.05
N PRO A 45 4.30 13.23 13.35
CA PRO A 45 3.48 13.97 14.31
C PRO A 45 1.99 13.96 13.93
N GLU A 46 1.10 13.84 14.91
CA GLU A 46 -0.35 13.74 14.70
C GLU A 46 -0.92 14.87 13.85
N ILE A 47 -0.44 16.10 14.06
CA ILE A 47 -0.80 17.27 13.26
C ILE A 47 -0.49 17.09 11.77
N ALA A 48 0.66 16.50 11.45
CA ALA A 48 1.04 16.20 10.07
C ALA A 48 0.22 15.03 9.51
N GLN A 49 -0.11 14.03 10.33
CA GLN A 49 -1.00 12.93 9.94
C GLN A 49 -2.40 13.45 9.57
N ALA A 50 -2.98 14.30 10.43
CA ALA A 50 -4.30 14.87 10.23
C ALA A 50 -4.34 15.71 8.95
N ARG A 51 -3.37 16.62 8.77
CA ARG A 51 -3.23 17.43 7.56
C ARG A 51 -3.08 16.57 6.30
N ARG A 52 -2.23 15.54 6.32
CA ARG A 52 -2.01 14.60 5.20
C ARG A 52 -3.28 13.83 4.83
N LEU A 53 -4.12 13.52 5.81
CA LEU A 53 -5.36 12.76 5.64
C LEU A 53 -6.61 13.65 5.40
N GLY A 54 -6.45 14.97 5.41
CA GLY A 54 -7.55 15.93 5.33
C GLY A 54 -8.47 15.88 6.55
N HIS A 55 -7.95 15.51 7.71
CA HIS A 55 -8.68 15.52 8.98
C HIS A 55 -8.59 16.89 9.66
N HIS A 56 -9.73 17.39 10.14
CA HIS A 56 -9.74 18.52 11.06
C HIS A 56 -9.35 18.05 12.46
N LEU A 57 -8.61 18.89 13.18
CA LEU A 57 -8.33 18.69 14.59
C LEU A 57 -9.16 19.68 15.39
N ASP A 58 -9.85 19.19 16.41
CA ASP A 58 -10.78 20.01 17.20
C ASP A 58 -10.08 21.15 17.97
N ASN A 59 -8.74 21.09 18.10
CA ASN A 59 -7.96 22.04 18.89
C ASN A 59 -7.37 23.18 18.02
N ARG A 60 -8.13 24.28 17.88
CA ARG A 60 -7.79 25.48 17.07
C ARG A 60 -6.41 26.08 17.33
N ILE A 61 -5.86 25.94 18.54
CA ILE A 61 -4.52 26.45 18.87
C ILE A 61 -3.44 25.70 18.07
N ILE A 62 -3.61 24.40 17.83
CA ILE A 62 -2.63 23.62 17.07
C ILE A 62 -2.71 23.98 15.59
N GLU A 63 -3.91 24.12 15.01
CA GLU A 63 -4.09 24.55 13.62
C GLU A 63 -3.40 25.90 13.33
N ALA A 64 -3.46 26.87 14.25
CA ALA A 64 -2.88 28.20 14.07
C ALA A 64 -1.34 28.23 14.06
N TYR A 65 -0.67 27.26 14.69
CA TYR A 65 0.79 27.10 14.67
C TYR A 65 1.26 25.94 13.77
N SER A 66 0.34 25.30 13.02
CA SER A 66 0.52 24.04 12.28
C SER A 66 1.27 24.18 10.94
N HIS A 67 2.33 24.98 10.89
CA HIS A 67 3.31 24.80 9.84
C HIS A 67 4.01 23.47 10.10
N VAL A 68 3.53 22.43 9.42
CA VAL A 68 4.26 21.17 9.33
C VAL A 68 5.59 21.53 8.66
N ALA A 69 6.66 21.42 9.43
CA ALA A 69 7.99 21.74 8.93
C ALA A 69 8.26 20.86 7.68
N PRO A 70 8.83 21.41 6.60
CA PRO A 70 9.11 20.66 5.38
C PRO A 70 9.87 19.36 5.63
N GLU A 71 10.71 19.33 6.65
CA GLU A 71 11.50 18.16 7.09
C GLU A 71 10.62 16.99 7.54
N VAL A 72 9.43 17.26 8.10
CA VAL A 72 8.46 16.22 8.50
C VAL A 72 7.84 15.57 7.27
N GLU A 73 7.49 16.37 6.26
CA GLU A 73 6.99 15.86 4.99
C GLU A 73 8.07 15.07 4.24
N GLN A 74 9.29 15.58 4.18
CA GLN A 74 10.42 14.86 3.62
C GLN A 74 10.68 13.54 4.36
N ARG A 75 10.57 13.51 5.69
CA ARG A 75 10.70 12.29 6.49
C ARG A 75 9.63 11.27 6.10
N LEU A 76 8.36 11.70 6.00
CA LEU A 76 7.27 10.83 5.55
C LEU A 76 7.56 10.25 4.16
N LEU A 77 7.96 11.08 3.19
CA LEU A 77 8.26 10.63 1.84
C LEU A 77 9.40 9.60 1.83
N ARG A 78 10.50 9.85 2.56
CA ARG A 78 11.61 8.90 2.70
C ARG A 78 11.16 7.55 3.26
N HIS A 79 10.31 7.53 4.28
CA HIS A 79 9.80 6.27 4.83
C HIS A 79 8.91 5.51 3.83
N LEU A 80 8.06 6.21 3.09
CA LEU A 80 7.23 5.59 2.04
C LEU A 80 8.09 5.02 0.92
N GLU A 81 9.11 5.75 0.47
CA GLU A 81 10.07 5.29 -0.53
C GLU A 81 10.84 4.06 -0.05
N HIS A 82 11.32 4.06 1.20
CA HIS A 82 11.97 2.90 1.79
C HIS A 82 11.05 1.66 1.83
N ARG A 83 9.79 1.84 2.25
CA ARG A 83 8.78 0.76 2.25
C ARG A 83 8.52 0.22 0.84
N TRP A 84 8.50 1.09 -0.16
CA TRP A 84 8.36 0.71 -1.57
C TRP A 84 9.54 -0.14 -2.06
N HIS A 85 10.77 0.31 -1.83
CA HIS A 85 11.96 -0.46 -2.21
C HIS A 85 12.02 -1.82 -1.51
N HIS A 86 11.68 -1.87 -0.22
CA HIS A 86 11.62 -3.14 0.52
C HIS A 86 10.60 -4.10 -0.09
N ALA A 87 9.37 -3.63 -0.35
CA ALA A 87 8.32 -4.45 -0.96
C ALA A 87 8.70 -4.98 -2.36
N GLN A 88 9.40 -4.18 -3.16
CA GLN A 88 9.91 -4.63 -4.46
C GLN A 88 11.01 -5.68 -4.35
N ALA A 89 11.91 -5.53 -3.37
CA ALA A 89 12.96 -6.51 -3.09
C ALA A 89 12.36 -7.85 -2.64
N ASP A 90 11.38 -7.82 -1.73
CA ASP A 90 10.66 -9.01 -1.26
C ASP A 90 9.96 -9.73 -2.42
N ARG A 91 9.24 -8.97 -3.26
CA ARG A 91 8.58 -9.51 -4.45
C ARG A 91 9.55 -10.19 -5.40
N SER A 92 10.72 -9.57 -5.62
CA SER A 92 11.76 -10.13 -6.50
C SER A 92 12.33 -11.44 -5.94
N ARG A 93 12.52 -11.52 -4.62
CA ARG A 93 12.98 -12.74 -3.93
C ARG A 93 11.97 -13.89 -4.03
N GLU A 94 10.69 -13.59 -3.83
CA GLU A 94 9.63 -14.60 -3.94
C GLU A 94 9.53 -15.16 -5.35
N SER A 95 9.67 -14.32 -6.38
CA SER A 95 9.71 -14.79 -7.78
C SER A 95 10.96 -15.60 -8.15
N ALA A 96 12.05 -15.48 -7.40
CA ALA A 96 13.31 -16.17 -7.65
C ALA A 96 13.43 -17.51 -6.90
N THR A 97 12.49 -17.84 -6.01
CA THR A 97 12.48 -19.13 -5.31
C THR A 97 11.95 -20.20 -6.27
N PRO A 98 12.74 -21.21 -6.67
CA PRO A 98 12.27 -22.26 -7.55
C PRO A 98 11.17 -23.06 -6.84
N THR A 99 10.01 -23.21 -7.48
CA THR A 99 9.00 -24.21 -7.09
C THR A 99 9.71 -25.56 -7.00
N ALA A 100 9.65 -26.21 -5.83
CA ALA A 100 10.22 -27.54 -5.63
C ALA A 100 9.73 -28.48 -6.76
N PRO A 101 10.59 -29.37 -7.29
CA PRO A 101 10.15 -30.31 -8.31
C PRO A 101 9.03 -31.18 -7.73
N GLU A 102 7.94 -31.32 -8.49
CA GLU A 102 6.86 -32.27 -8.26
C GLU A 102 7.45 -33.66 -7.95
N PRO A 103 6.94 -34.40 -6.93
CA PRO A 103 7.43 -35.74 -6.64
C PRO A 103 7.17 -36.65 -7.84
N ASP A 104 8.25 -37.21 -8.38
CA ASP A 104 8.26 -38.15 -9.50
C ASP A 104 7.29 -39.29 -9.23
N THR A 105 6.19 -39.31 -9.99
CA THR A 105 5.20 -40.38 -9.93
C THR A 105 5.68 -41.53 -10.82
N ALA A 106 6.77 -42.17 -10.43
CA ALA A 106 7.28 -43.37 -11.07
C ALA A 106 7.49 -44.45 -10.01
N GLU A 107 6.57 -45.42 -9.98
CA GLU A 107 6.77 -46.84 -9.66
C GLU A 107 5.51 -47.44 -9.01
N ARG A 108 4.54 -47.80 -9.86
CA ARG A 108 3.63 -48.91 -9.61
C ARG A 108 3.46 -49.70 -10.89
N HIS A 109 4.33 -50.69 -11.08
CA HIS A 109 4.05 -51.90 -11.86
C HIS A 109 4.76 -53.05 -11.14
N ASN A 110 3.96 -53.88 -10.45
CA ASN A 110 4.25 -55.28 -10.16
C ASN A 110 2.93 -56.02 -10.37
#